data_AF-A0A013VBA7-F1
#
_entry.id   AF-A0A013VBA7-F1
#
_cell.length_a   1.000
_cell.length_b   1.000
_cell.length_c   1.000
_cell.angle_alpha   90.00
_cell.angle_beta   90.00
_cell.angle_gamma   90.00
#
_symmetry.space_group_name_H-M   'P 1'
#
loop_
_entity.id
_entity.type
_entity.pdbx_description
1 polymer ?
#
loop_
_entity_poly.entity_id
_entity_poly.type
_entity_poly.pdbx_seq_one_letter_code
_entity_poly.pdbx_strand_id
1 'polypeptide(L)'
;MMAALKRVLILWLPGLAVLLTGLQRAFLTGQADPWDWALPALLVMAAMGLVLPQRGWPLLAWTAGGVASALILCGVAAGRWPDPVAAIGLLAVALSSAFGAALVRDVSRRRATRTAGGIVLLALAALLVWRGPAQLLEPVADRPTVAVITALPLFWDEKGQAGRADAAIVTVLRTRFTIQPIDDPAQLDQSRAHLLLLAQPRAMTPEALVAVDRWVRGGGKALVLADPLLLWPSDLPMGDRRRAPSVSLLEPLLHHWGFAFGPVETGERRWFLPDDTLVTVSGAQRASEADLVQRKRIGRGEVVLLGDADLIDDRLWLADPARPLDPRLWSADTPARVAHWLGAAVPGDRRWMREGPAVIAAVRWAILAGMGWAILGALLIQRVWPRNGMRTKKVYPEGGARKSR
;
A
#
# COMPACT_ATOMS: atom_id res chain seq x y z
N MET A 1 -9.55 20.08 38.07
CA MET A 1 -9.87 20.07 36.63
C MET A 1 -8.63 20.15 35.73
N MET A 2 -7.82 21.23 35.76
CA MET A 2 -6.63 21.40 34.89
C MET A 2 -5.60 20.25 34.93
N ALA A 3 -5.34 19.66 36.10
CA ALA A 3 -4.37 18.56 36.22
C ALA A 3 -4.84 17.24 35.58
N ALA A 4 -6.15 16.98 35.53
CA ALA A 4 -6.73 15.81 34.89
C ALA A 4 -6.70 15.99 33.36
N LEU A 5 -7.11 17.16 32.87
CA LEU A 5 -7.04 17.53 31.45
C LEU A 5 -5.61 17.41 30.92
N LYS A 6 -4.62 17.94 31.65
CA LYS A 6 -3.20 17.84 31.28
C LYS A 6 -2.73 16.38 31.12
N ARG A 7 -3.20 15.45 31.95
CA ARG A 7 -2.83 14.02 31.85
C ARG A 7 -3.46 13.37 30.63
N VAL A 8 -4.75 13.63 30.37
CA VAL A 8 -5.43 13.12 29.17
C VAL A 8 -4.71 13.62 27.91
N LEU A 9 -4.35 14.90 27.84
CA LEU A 9 -3.62 15.47 26.71
C LEU A 9 -2.25 14.79 26.51
N ILE A 10 -1.50 14.54 27.58
CA ILE A 10 -0.19 13.84 27.50
C ILE A 10 -0.34 12.41 26.96
N LEU A 11 -1.45 11.74 27.27
CA LEU A 11 -1.71 10.38 26.79
C LEU A 11 -2.28 10.35 25.36
N TRP A 12 -3.06 11.36 24.98
CA TRP A 12 -3.77 11.39 23.71
C TRP A 12 -2.93 11.96 22.56
N LEU A 13 -2.24 13.09 22.79
CA LEU A 13 -1.51 13.80 21.73
C LEU A 13 -0.46 12.95 21.01
N PRO A 14 0.33 12.07 21.67
CA PRO A 14 1.28 11.22 20.95
C PRO A 14 0.59 10.24 20.00
N GLY A 15 -0.48 9.59 20.44
CA GLY A 15 -1.26 8.68 19.60
C GLY A 15 -1.93 9.41 18.43
N LEU A 16 -2.48 10.60 18.68
CA LEU A 16 -3.07 11.44 17.63
C LEU A 16 -2.02 11.90 16.62
N ALA A 17 -0.83 12.31 17.07
CA ALA A 17 0.26 12.72 16.19
C ALA A 17 0.71 11.57 15.28
N VAL A 18 0.88 10.37 15.84
CA VAL A 18 1.15 9.15 15.06
C VAL A 18 0.04 8.91 14.04
N LEU A 19 -1.23 8.94 14.48
CA LEU A 19 -2.38 8.71 13.60
C LEU A 19 -2.40 9.66 12.40
N LEU A 20 -2.30 10.97 12.63
CA LEU A 20 -2.40 11.99 11.58
C LEU A 20 -1.21 11.96 10.61
N THR A 21 0.00 11.72 11.11
CA THR A 21 1.21 11.66 10.26
C THR A 21 1.23 10.42 9.39
N GLY A 22 0.80 9.26 9.90
CA GLY A 22 0.66 8.05 9.07
C GLY A 22 -0.49 8.16 8.06
N LEU A 23 -1.55 8.90 8.39
CA LEU A 23 -2.69 9.10 7.48
C LEU A 23 -2.31 9.78 6.18
N GLN A 24 -1.34 10.71 6.19
CA GLN A 24 -0.83 11.35 4.98
C GLN A 24 -0.31 10.31 3.98
N ARG A 25 0.49 9.34 4.46
CA ARG A 25 1.03 8.28 3.62
C ARG A 25 -0.06 7.31 3.15
N ALA A 26 -0.95 6.93 4.07
CA ALA A 26 -2.06 6.04 3.79
C ALA A 26 -3.04 6.62 2.74
N PHE A 27 -3.20 7.95 2.66
CA PHE A 27 -4.01 8.60 1.62
C PHE A 27 -3.29 8.74 0.28
N LEU A 28 -1.96 8.83 0.26
CA LEU A 28 -1.20 8.84 -1.00
C LEU A 28 -1.31 7.48 -1.72
N THR A 29 -1.28 6.39 -0.97
CA THR A 29 -1.35 5.03 -1.52
C THR A 29 -2.78 4.48 -1.48
N GLY A 30 -3.67 5.02 -0.67
CA GLY A 30 -4.98 4.42 -0.41
C GLY A 30 -4.90 3.06 0.30
N GLN A 31 -3.73 2.68 0.83
CA GLN A 31 -3.53 1.44 1.58
C GLN A 31 -3.92 1.63 3.05
N ALA A 32 -4.51 0.57 3.62
CA ALA A 32 -4.78 0.44 5.05
C ALA A 32 -3.72 -0.47 5.70
N ASP A 33 -2.44 -0.13 5.52
CA ASP A 33 -1.30 -0.89 6.03
C ASP A 33 -0.79 -0.30 7.37
N PRO A 34 -0.79 -1.04 8.49
CA PRO A 34 -0.20 -0.61 9.75
C PRO A 34 1.24 -0.06 9.63
N TRP A 35 2.01 -0.50 8.64
CA TRP A 35 3.40 -0.06 8.47
C TRP A 35 3.55 1.39 8.00
N ASP A 36 2.50 2.01 7.46
CA ASP A 36 2.49 3.45 7.19
C ASP A 36 2.65 4.29 8.47
N TRP A 37 2.28 3.72 9.62
CA TRP A 37 2.42 4.33 10.94
C TRP A 37 3.72 3.98 11.66
N ALA A 38 4.56 3.08 11.12
CA ALA A 38 5.73 2.57 11.82
C ALA A 38 6.82 3.64 12.03
N LEU A 39 7.13 4.45 11.01
CA LEU A 39 8.09 5.55 11.15
C LEU A 39 7.59 6.66 12.08
N PRO A 40 6.35 7.16 11.95
CA PRO A 40 5.79 8.07 12.95
C PRO A 40 5.78 7.51 14.37
N ALA A 41 5.39 6.25 14.54
CA ALA A 41 5.40 5.58 15.85
C ALA A 41 6.80 5.56 16.44
N LEU A 42 7.82 5.23 15.65
CA LEU A 42 9.22 5.26 16.10
C LEU A 42 9.62 6.65 16.60
N LEU A 43 9.39 7.69 15.80
CA LEU A 43 9.82 9.06 16.13
C LEU A 43 9.08 9.63 17.34
N VAL A 44 7.75 9.53 17.33
CA VAL A 44 6.91 10.09 18.41
C VAL A 44 7.14 9.31 19.71
N MET A 45 7.20 7.97 19.66
CA MET A 45 7.40 7.18 20.88
C MET A 45 8.81 7.32 21.43
N ALA A 46 9.83 7.44 20.59
CA ALA A 46 11.18 7.77 21.06
C ALA A 46 11.21 9.14 21.76
N ALA A 47 10.56 10.15 21.20
CA ALA A 47 10.44 11.47 21.86
C ALA A 47 9.72 11.37 23.22
N MET A 48 8.64 10.59 23.30
CA MET A 48 7.94 10.35 24.57
C MET A 48 8.80 9.60 25.59
N GLY A 49 9.58 8.61 25.14
CA GLY A 49 10.56 7.89 25.95
C GLY A 49 11.63 8.81 26.53
N LEU A 50 12.06 9.83 25.78
CA LEU A 50 12.95 10.87 26.28
C LEU A 50 12.22 11.81 27.26
N VAL A 51 10.96 12.18 27.08
CA VAL A 51 10.30 13.21 27.91
C VAL A 51 9.70 12.65 29.21
N LEU A 52 9.15 11.44 29.19
CA LEU A 52 8.40 10.86 30.30
C LEU A 52 9.14 9.89 31.25
N PRO A 53 10.47 9.65 31.20
CA PRO A 53 11.07 8.53 31.95
C PRO A 53 10.96 8.71 33.47
N GLN A 54 10.83 9.94 33.96
CA GLN A 54 10.66 10.24 35.38
C GLN A 54 9.26 9.95 35.94
N ARG A 55 8.28 9.59 35.09
CA ARG A 55 6.87 9.35 35.48
C ARG A 55 6.49 7.86 35.56
N GLY A 56 7.43 6.95 35.34
CA GLY A 56 7.25 5.50 35.49
C GLY A 56 6.93 4.76 34.19
N TRP A 57 7.38 3.50 34.12
CA TRP A 57 7.19 2.60 32.98
C TRP A 57 5.73 2.35 32.57
N PRO A 58 4.71 2.34 33.47
CA PRO A 58 3.33 2.09 33.06
C PRO A 58 2.76 3.22 32.20
N LEU A 59 3.18 4.47 32.46
CA LEU A 59 2.76 5.62 31.66
C LEU A 59 3.30 5.52 30.24
N LEU A 60 4.56 5.11 30.08
CA LEU A 60 5.20 4.91 28.78
C LEU A 60 4.51 3.79 27.98
N ALA A 61 4.24 2.64 28.62
CA ALA A 61 3.49 1.55 27.99
C ALA A 61 2.09 2.01 27.55
N TRP A 62 1.41 2.78 28.38
CA TRP A 62 0.07 3.29 28.07
C TRP A 62 0.09 4.27 26.88
N THR A 63 1.08 5.16 26.81
CA THR A 63 1.25 6.07 25.66
C THR A 63 1.53 5.31 24.36
N ALA A 64 2.35 4.25 24.43
CA ALA A 64 2.65 3.40 23.27
C ALA A 64 1.39 2.66 22.77
N GLY A 65 0.50 2.26 23.68
CA GLY A 65 -0.80 1.66 23.34
C GLY A 65 -1.71 2.56 22.50
N GLY A 66 -1.49 3.89 22.49
CA GLY A 66 -2.25 4.83 21.66
C GLY A 66 -2.15 4.54 20.16
N VAL A 67 -1.09 3.85 19.72
CA VAL A 67 -0.90 3.42 18.32
C VAL A 67 -1.96 2.42 17.85
N ALA A 68 -2.68 1.75 18.78
CA ALA A 68 -3.83 0.91 18.44
C ALA A 68 -4.94 1.64 17.68
N SER A 69 -5.04 2.98 17.82
CA SER A 69 -5.96 3.79 17.01
C SER A 69 -5.70 3.67 15.50
N ALA A 70 -4.44 3.53 15.07
CA ALA A 70 -4.10 3.29 13.67
C ALA A 70 -4.56 1.89 13.20
N LEU A 71 -4.49 0.88 14.07
CA LEU A 71 -4.99 -0.48 13.76
C LEU A 71 -6.50 -0.49 13.59
N ILE A 72 -7.22 0.28 14.41
CA ILE A 72 -8.68 0.49 14.28
C ILE A 72 -8.99 1.18 12.95
N LEU A 73 -8.24 2.23 12.60
CA LEU A 73 -8.39 2.89 11.31
C LEU A 73 -8.19 1.90 10.16
N CYS A 74 -7.13 1.11 10.18
CA CYS A 74 -6.85 0.12 9.14
C CYS A 74 -7.99 -0.91 9.00
N GLY A 75 -8.44 -1.47 10.13
CA GLY A 75 -9.49 -2.48 10.15
C GLY A 75 -10.84 -1.97 9.63
N VAL A 76 -11.25 -0.77 10.07
CA VAL A 76 -12.53 -0.18 9.68
C VAL A 76 -12.47 0.35 8.24
N ALA A 77 -11.37 1.00 7.83
CA ALA A 77 -11.25 1.59 6.49
C ALA A 77 -11.21 0.52 5.39
N ALA A 78 -10.58 -0.64 5.64
CA ALA A 78 -10.53 -1.75 4.69
C ALA A 78 -11.75 -2.68 4.78
N GLY A 79 -12.53 -2.62 5.86
CA GLY A 79 -13.55 -3.61 6.19
C GLY A 79 -12.99 -4.99 6.58
N ARG A 80 -11.67 -5.07 6.82
CA ARG A 80 -10.95 -6.30 7.17
C ARG A 80 -9.82 -5.95 8.14
N TRP A 81 -9.75 -6.66 9.26
CA TRP A 81 -8.70 -6.43 10.26
C TRP A 81 -7.31 -6.69 9.69
N PRO A 82 -6.29 -5.92 10.12
CA PRO A 82 -4.94 -6.05 9.64
C PRO A 82 -4.33 -7.40 10.04
N ASP A 83 -3.30 -7.80 9.31
CA ASP A 83 -2.50 -8.99 9.59
C ASP A 83 -1.99 -8.93 11.04
N PRO A 84 -2.21 -9.97 11.86
CA PRO A 84 -1.65 -10.05 13.21
C PRO A 84 -0.14 -9.75 13.26
N VAL A 85 0.64 -10.17 12.27
CA VAL A 85 2.09 -9.92 12.24
C VAL A 85 2.38 -8.44 12.06
N ALA A 86 1.65 -7.76 11.17
CA ALA A 86 1.78 -6.31 10.99
C ALA A 86 1.33 -5.53 12.22
N ALA A 87 0.23 -5.95 12.85
CA ALA A 87 -0.28 -5.33 14.07
C ALA A 87 0.70 -5.47 15.25
N ILE A 88 1.24 -6.67 15.46
CA ILE A 88 2.27 -6.94 16.47
C ILE A 88 3.55 -6.15 16.15
N GLY A 89 3.95 -6.08 14.88
CA GLY A 89 5.11 -5.32 14.42
C GLY A 89 5.01 -3.84 14.77
N LEU A 90 3.87 -3.20 14.49
CA LEU A 90 3.64 -1.78 14.82
C LEU A 90 3.68 -1.52 16.33
N LEU A 91 3.06 -2.40 17.14
CA LEU A 91 3.12 -2.32 18.60
C LEU A 91 4.54 -2.53 19.13
N ALA A 92 5.29 -3.47 18.55
CA ALA A 92 6.68 -3.73 18.91
C ALA A 92 7.58 -2.53 18.60
N VAL A 93 7.38 -1.86 17.46
CA VAL A 93 8.06 -0.59 17.13
C VAL A 93 7.74 0.47 18.19
N ALA A 94 6.46 0.70 18.49
CA ALA A 94 6.03 1.72 19.46
C ALA A 94 6.63 1.48 20.85
N LEU A 95 6.57 0.24 21.35
CA LEU A 95 7.11 -0.13 22.66
C LEU A 95 8.64 -0.05 22.69
N SER A 96 9.31 -0.64 21.68
CA SER A 96 10.79 -0.64 21.63
C SER A 96 11.35 0.78 21.53
N SER A 97 10.69 1.67 20.77
CA SER A 97 11.06 3.08 20.69
C SER A 97 10.86 3.84 22.00
N ALA A 98 9.70 3.68 22.65
CA ALA A 98 9.41 4.32 23.93
C ALA A 98 10.37 3.87 25.03
N PHE A 99 10.56 2.56 25.20
CA PHE A 99 11.42 2.00 26.23
C PHE A 99 12.90 2.19 25.93
N GLY A 100 13.31 2.01 24.66
CA GLY A 100 14.69 2.19 24.23
C GLY A 100 15.18 3.62 24.51
N ALA A 101 14.39 4.62 24.12
CA ALA A 101 14.72 6.02 24.38
C ALA A 101 14.73 6.37 25.90
N ALA A 102 13.80 5.81 26.67
CA ALA A 102 13.77 6.00 28.12
C ALA A 102 15.02 5.43 28.82
N LEU A 103 15.50 4.26 28.38
CA LEU A 103 16.72 3.63 28.91
C LEU A 103 17.99 4.40 28.56
N VAL A 104 18.06 4.99 27.35
CA VAL A 104 19.20 5.82 26.94
C VAL A 104 19.31 7.10 27.79
N ARG A 105 18.19 7.66 28.24
CA ARG A 105 18.18 8.91 29.03
C ARG A 105 18.57 8.73 30.51
N ASP A 106 18.56 7.53 31.08
CA ASP A 106 18.81 7.32 32.51
C ASP A 106 20.30 7.46 32.89
N VAL A 107 20.70 8.62 33.42
CA VAL A 107 22.10 9.02 33.71
C VAL A 107 22.58 8.56 35.09
N SER A 108 22.66 7.26 35.36
CA SER A 108 23.24 6.73 36.63
C SER A 108 24.17 5.53 36.43
N ARG A 109 25.09 5.25 37.38
CA ARG A 109 26.21 4.27 37.31
C ARG A 109 25.86 2.83 36.89
N ARG A 110 24.59 2.39 36.91
CA ARG A 110 24.12 1.16 36.19
C ARG A 110 24.03 1.41 34.65
N ARG A 111 24.93 2.27 34.15
CA ARG A 111 24.80 3.11 32.96
C ARG A 111 25.00 2.30 31.69
N ALA A 112 26.13 1.61 31.59
CA ALA A 112 26.57 0.98 30.36
C ALA A 112 25.60 -0.11 29.89
N THR A 113 25.11 -0.96 30.80
CA THR A 113 24.20 -2.06 30.46
C THR A 113 22.81 -1.57 30.07
N ARG A 114 22.26 -0.56 30.75
CA ARG A 114 20.95 0.04 30.41
C ARG A 114 21.00 0.84 29.11
N THR A 115 22.04 1.64 28.90
CA THR A 115 22.20 2.40 27.65
C THR A 115 22.42 1.46 26.47
N ALA A 116 23.21 0.40 26.64
CA ALA A 116 23.38 -0.63 25.62
C ALA A 116 22.04 -1.30 25.28
N GLY A 117 21.26 -1.70 26.29
CA GLY A 117 19.91 -2.25 26.08
C GLY A 117 18.97 -1.28 25.36
N GLY A 118 19.03 0.01 25.71
CA GLY A 118 18.25 1.05 25.04
C GLY A 118 18.63 1.25 23.57
N ILE A 119 19.94 1.25 23.26
CA ILE A 119 20.46 1.31 21.89
C ILE A 119 20.01 0.07 21.10
N VAL A 120 20.05 -1.12 21.69
CA VAL A 120 19.58 -2.36 21.05
C VAL A 120 18.09 -2.28 20.73
N LEU A 121 17.25 -1.79 21.65
CA LEU A 121 15.81 -1.63 21.38
C LEU A 121 15.53 -0.61 20.28
N LEU A 122 16.26 0.51 20.24
CA LEU A 122 16.13 1.50 19.17
C LEU A 122 16.61 0.95 17.82
N ALA A 123 17.71 0.21 17.82
CA ALA A 123 18.22 -0.47 16.62
C ALA A 123 17.22 -1.53 16.12
N LEU A 124 16.59 -2.29 17.03
CA LEU A 124 15.53 -3.23 16.70
C LEU A 124 14.31 -2.53 16.11
N ALA A 125 13.86 -1.42 16.70
CA ALA A 125 12.76 -0.62 16.16
C ALA A 125 13.08 -0.09 14.75
N ALA A 126 14.29 0.44 14.55
CA ALA A 126 14.74 0.90 13.24
C ALA A 126 14.84 -0.24 12.21
N LEU A 127 15.32 -1.42 12.64
CA LEU A 127 15.38 -2.62 11.80
C LEU A 127 13.98 -3.09 11.37
N LEU A 128 13.02 -3.07 12.30
CA LEU A 128 11.62 -3.42 12.01
C LEU A 128 11.00 -2.45 11.01
N VAL A 129 11.18 -1.14 11.20
CA VAL A 129 10.69 -0.10 10.27
C VAL A 129 11.34 -0.25 8.89
N TRP A 130 12.64 -0.54 8.83
CA TRP A 130 13.35 -0.70 7.57
C TRP A 130 12.91 -1.96 6.83
N ARG A 131 12.89 -3.12 7.51
CA ARG A 131 12.51 -4.38 6.88
C ARG A 131 11.05 -4.40 6.49
N GLY A 132 10.11 -4.09 7.39
CA GLY A 132 8.66 -4.22 7.19
C GLY A 132 8.23 -5.58 6.59
N PRO A 133 6.93 -5.81 6.32
CA PRO A 133 6.44 -7.08 5.82
C PRO A 133 6.44 -7.14 4.29
N ALA A 134 6.16 -6.03 3.60
CA ALA A 134 6.21 -5.96 2.15
C ALA A 134 7.66 -5.76 1.70
N GLN A 135 8.30 -6.81 1.19
CA GLN A 135 9.63 -6.71 0.58
C GLN A 135 9.54 -6.15 -0.84
N LEU A 136 10.65 -5.61 -1.34
CA LEU A 136 10.77 -5.25 -2.75
C LEU A 136 10.54 -6.50 -3.62
N LEU A 137 9.92 -6.31 -4.77
CA LEU A 137 9.71 -7.41 -5.72
C LEU A 137 11.04 -7.81 -6.35
N GLU A 138 11.45 -9.03 -6.01
CA GLU A 138 12.60 -9.68 -6.61
C GLU A 138 12.17 -10.51 -7.85
N PRO A 139 12.99 -10.54 -8.91
CA PRO A 139 12.76 -11.43 -10.04
C PRO A 139 12.77 -12.91 -9.65
N VAL A 140 11.83 -13.69 -10.16
CA VAL A 140 11.88 -15.16 -10.05
C VAL A 140 12.81 -15.74 -11.11
N ALA A 141 13.42 -16.90 -10.83
CA ALA A 141 14.42 -17.50 -11.71
C ALA A 141 13.83 -18.02 -13.03
N ASP A 142 12.75 -18.81 -12.95
CA ASP A 142 12.07 -19.36 -14.12
C ASP A 142 10.86 -18.49 -14.49
N ARG A 143 10.95 -17.84 -15.65
CA ARG A 143 10.00 -16.81 -16.08
C ARG A 143 9.43 -17.17 -17.45
N PRO A 144 8.13 -17.53 -17.54
CA PRO A 144 7.52 -17.84 -18.82
C PRO A 144 7.56 -16.63 -19.77
N THR A 145 7.70 -16.92 -21.07
CA THR A 145 7.75 -15.88 -22.10
C THR A 145 6.35 -15.35 -22.38
N VAL A 146 6.22 -14.02 -22.38
CA VAL A 146 5.01 -13.31 -22.78
C VAL A 146 5.35 -12.45 -24.00
N ALA A 147 4.69 -12.76 -25.11
CA ALA A 147 4.67 -11.88 -26.27
C ALA A 147 3.81 -10.65 -25.96
N VAL A 148 4.26 -9.46 -26.34
CA VAL A 148 3.50 -8.21 -26.14
C VAL A 148 3.36 -7.49 -27.47
N ILE A 149 2.12 -7.21 -27.85
CA ILE A 149 1.80 -6.42 -29.03
C ILE A 149 0.98 -5.22 -28.57
N THR A 150 1.49 -4.01 -28.81
CA THR A 150 0.94 -2.79 -28.25
C THR A 150 1.27 -1.55 -29.08
N ALA A 151 0.39 -0.56 -29.09
CA ALA A 151 0.70 0.79 -29.56
C ALA A 151 1.07 1.76 -28.42
N LEU A 152 0.89 1.33 -27.16
CA LEU A 152 1.20 2.13 -25.98
C LEU A 152 2.73 2.26 -25.80
N PRO A 153 3.21 3.36 -25.20
CA PRO A 153 4.64 3.57 -24.95
C PRO A 153 5.13 2.71 -23.77
N LEU A 154 5.08 1.38 -23.91
CA LEU A 154 5.47 0.44 -22.84
C LEU A 154 6.96 0.09 -22.82
N PHE A 155 7.65 0.23 -23.96
CA PHE A 155 9.03 -0.22 -24.14
C PHE A 155 9.96 0.88 -24.66
N TRP A 156 9.42 2.04 -25.00
CA TRP A 156 10.14 3.13 -25.66
C TRP A 156 9.58 4.45 -25.18
N ASP A 157 10.46 5.44 -25.10
CA ASP A 157 10.05 6.84 -24.96
C ASP A 157 9.17 7.26 -26.16
N GLU A 158 8.04 7.89 -25.88
CA GLU A 158 7.03 8.27 -26.87
C GLU A 158 7.58 9.23 -27.93
N LYS A 159 8.51 10.11 -27.55
CA LYS A 159 9.19 11.03 -28.49
C LYS A 159 10.31 10.34 -29.28
N GLY A 160 10.70 9.13 -28.88
CA GLY A 160 11.80 8.37 -29.47
C GLY A 160 13.18 9.00 -29.22
N GLN A 161 13.29 9.91 -28.24
CA GLN A 161 14.52 10.67 -27.98
C GLN A 161 15.43 9.97 -26.97
N ALA A 162 14.85 9.29 -25.99
CA ALA A 162 15.59 8.66 -24.88
C ALA A 162 15.90 7.16 -25.08
N GLY A 163 15.55 6.57 -26.24
CA GLY A 163 15.76 5.15 -26.51
C GLY A 163 14.76 4.23 -25.80
N ARG A 164 15.17 2.97 -25.57
CA ARG A 164 14.33 1.93 -24.94
C ARG A 164 14.15 2.24 -23.45
N ALA A 165 12.90 2.40 -23.02
CA ALA A 165 12.52 2.68 -21.63
C ALA A 165 11.28 1.85 -21.29
N ASP A 166 11.40 0.96 -20.30
CA ASP A 166 10.26 0.16 -19.87
C ASP A 166 9.34 0.99 -18.98
N ALA A 167 8.04 0.98 -19.27
CA ALA A 167 7.03 1.52 -18.38
C ALA A 167 7.05 0.78 -17.02
N ALA A 168 6.54 1.41 -15.97
CA ALA A 168 6.50 0.85 -14.62
C ALA A 168 5.86 -0.54 -14.59
N ILE A 169 4.76 -0.74 -15.34
CA ILE A 169 4.07 -2.03 -15.42
C ILE A 169 4.97 -3.12 -16.03
N VAL A 170 5.73 -2.79 -17.08
CA VAL A 170 6.68 -3.72 -17.72
C VAL A 170 7.80 -4.07 -16.74
N THR A 171 8.32 -3.09 -16.00
CA THR A 171 9.34 -3.32 -14.97
C THR A 171 8.87 -4.34 -13.93
N VAL A 172 7.62 -4.21 -13.46
CA VAL A 172 7.03 -5.19 -12.52
C VAL A 172 6.84 -6.55 -13.19
N LEU A 173 6.26 -6.61 -14.40
CA LEU A 173 5.99 -7.86 -15.10
C LEU A 173 7.28 -8.63 -15.42
N ARG A 174 8.39 -7.95 -15.70
CA ARG A 174 9.69 -8.60 -15.89
C ARG A 174 10.18 -9.35 -14.66
N THR A 175 9.69 -9.05 -13.45
CA THR A 175 10.01 -9.87 -12.26
C THR A 175 9.41 -11.28 -12.35
N ARG A 176 8.38 -11.49 -13.19
CA ARG A 176 7.64 -12.74 -13.32
C ARG A 176 7.71 -13.38 -14.70
N PHE A 177 7.96 -12.59 -15.73
CA PHE A 177 7.90 -13.01 -17.12
C PHE A 177 9.13 -12.58 -17.91
N THR A 178 9.44 -13.36 -18.94
CA THR A 178 10.35 -12.93 -20.00
C THR A 178 9.51 -12.16 -21.03
N ILE A 179 9.46 -10.83 -20.88
CA ILE A 179 8.64 -9.96 -21.72
C ILE A 179 9.33 -9.72 -23.08
N GLN A 180 8.69 -10.14 -24.16
CA GLN A 180 9.15 -9.98 -25.54
C GLN A 180 8.17 -9.10 -26.33
N PRO A 181 8.53 -7.85 -26.68
CA PRO A 181 7.73 -7.07 -27.62
C PRO A 181 7.78 -7.70 -29.02
N ILE A 182 6.65 -7.72 -29.70
CA ILE A 182 6.49 -8.21 -31.07
C ILE A 182 5.69 -7.17 -31.85
N ASP A 183 6.19 -6.79 -33.03
CA ASP A 183 5.51 -5.83 -33.90
C ASP A 183 4.59 -6.52 -34.92
N ASP A 184 4.97 -7.71 -35.40
CA ASP A 184 4.21 -8.49 -36.38
C ASP A 184 3.60 -9.75 -35.75
N PRO A 185 2.25 -9.85 -35.65
CA PRO A 185 1.58 -11.02 -35.11
C PRO A 185 1.91 -12.34 -35.84
N ALA A 186 2.39 -12.30 -37.09
CA ALA A 186 2.84 -13.50 -37.79
C ALA A 186 4.04 -14.20 -37.12
N GLN A 187 4.78 -13.49 -36.26
CA GLN A 187 5.92 -14.02 -35.51
C GLN A 187 5.52 -14.75 -34.21
N LEU A 188 4.23 -14.74 -33.83
CA LEU A 188 3.77 -15.35 -32.58
C LEU A 188 4.12 -16.83 -32.47
N ASP A 189 3.91 -17.61 -33.53
CA ASP A 189 4.25 -19.04 -33.56
C ASP A 189 5.77 -19.29 -33.41
N GLN A 190 6.60 -18.36 -33.89
CA GLN A 190 8.06 -18.46 -33.83
C GLN A 190 8.63 -17.99 -32.48
N SER A 191 7.90 -17.11 -31.77
CA SER A 191 8.32 -16.54 -30.49
C SER A 191 8.45 -17.57 -29.36
N ARG A 192 7.87 -18.77 -29.53
CA ARG A 192 7.71 -19.81 -28.49
C ARG A 192 6.98 -19.31 -27.24
N ALA A 193 6.39 -18.13 -27.27
CA ALA A 193 5.55 -17.63 -26.19
C ALA A 193 4.23 -18.41 -26.18
N HIS A 194 3.79 -18.79 -24.98
CA HIS A 194 2.47 -19.38 -24.74
C HIS A 194 1.47 -18.35 -24.20
N LEU A 195 1.95 -17.15 -23.91
CA LEU A 195 1.21 -16.04 -23.32
C LEU A 195 1.33 -14.83 -24.24
N LEU A 196 0.22 -14.13 -24.45
CA LEU A 196 0.13 -12.90 -25.24
C LEU A 196 -0.52 -11.81 -24.39
N LEU A 197 0.12 -10.64 -24.31
CA LEU A 197 -0.51 -9.40 -23.89
C LEU A 197 -0.76 -8.54 -25.14
N LEU A 198 -2.02 -8.37 -25.50
CA LEU A 198 -2.47 -7.53 -26.59
C LEU A 198 -3.05 -6.24 -25.99
N ALA A 199 -2.23 -5.21 -25.87
CA ALA A 199 -2.58 -3.98 -25.14
C ALA A 199 -2.74 -2.80 -26.10
N GLN A 200 -3.98 -2.46 -26.43
CA GLN A 200 -4.33 -1.37 -27.34
C GLN A 200 -3.41 -1.30 -28.58
N PRO A 201 -3.36 -2.38 -29.41
CA PRO A 201 -2.47 -2.43 -30.56
C PRO A 201 -2.93 -1.46 -31.67
N ARG A 202 -2.03 -1.22 -32.63
CA ARG A 202 -2.39 -0.49 -33.85
C ARG A 202 -3.34 -1.31 -34.72
N ALA A 203 -3.91 -0.67 -35.73
CA ALA A 203 -4.68 -1.35 -36.77
C ALA A 203 -3.86 -2.51 -37.35
N MET A 204 -4.40 -3.73 -37.23
CA MET A 204 -3.80 -4.93 -37.78
C MET A 204 -4.41 -5.23 -39.14
N THR A 205 -3.62 -5.81 -40.05
CA THR A 205 -4.17 -6.36 -41.29
C THR A 205 -5.06 -7.56 -41.00
N PRO A 206 -5.97 -7.95 -41.92
CA PRO A 206 -6.76 -9.16 -41.76
C PRO A 206 -5.91 -10.41 -41.52
N GLU A 207 -4.76 -10.53 -42.20
CA GLU A 207 -3.83 -11.65 -42.04
C GLU A 207 -3.24 -11.70 -40.63
N ALA A 208 -2.90 -10.53 -40.08
CA ALA A 208 -2.39 -10.39 -38.73
C ALA A 208 -3.44 -10.77 -37.67
N LEU A 209 -4.71 -10.36 -37.86
CA LEU A 209 -5.81 -10.79 -36.98
C LEU A 209 -6.02 -12.31 -37.02
N VAL A 210 -5.96 -12.91 -38.22
CA VAL A 210 -6.05 -14.37 -38.40
C VAL A 210 -4.86 -15.10 -37.76
N ALA A 211 -3.66 -14.52 -37.79
CA ALA A 211 -2.50 -15.07 -37.09
C ALA A 211 -2.73 -15.12 -35.57
N VAL A 212 -3.26 -14.05 -34.97
CA VAL A 212 -3.64 -14.02 -33.55
C VAL A 212 -4.73 -15.07 -33.27
N ASP A 213 -5.80 -15.12 -34.06
CA ASP A 213 -6.87 -16.11 -33.90
C ASP A 213 -6.34 -17.55 -33.95
N ARG A 214 -5.52 -17.87 -34.95
CA ARG A 214 -4.92 -19.20 -35.10
C ARG A 214 -4.05 -19.57 -33.90
N TRP A 215 -3.20 -18.65 -33.45
CA TRP A 215 -2.32 -18.86 -32.30
C TRP A 215 -3.11 -19.14 -31.02
N VAL A 216 -4.16 -18.34 -30.73
CA VAL A 216 -5.04 -18.56 -29.58
C VAL A 216 -5.76 -19.91 -29.71
N ARG A 217 -6.40 -20.19 -30.86
CA ARG A 217 -7.09 -21.47 -31.10
C ARG A 217 -6.16 -22.67 -30.96
N GLY A 218 -4.87 -22.51 -31.29
CA GLY A 218 -3.81 -23.51 -31.13
C GLY A 218 -3.47 -23.85 -29.68
N GLY A 219 -3.87 -23.03 -28.71
CA GLY A 219 -3.61 -23.25 -27.28
C GLY A 219 -2.98 -22.06 -26.56
N GLY A 220 -2.71 -20.96 -27.26
CA GLY A 220 -2.19 -19.74 -26.65
C GLY A 220 -3.18 -19.10 -25.67
N LYS A 221 -2.65 -18.42 -24.64
CA LYS A 221 -3.45 -17.64 -23.69
C LYS A 221 -3.23 -16.16 -23.90
N ALA A 222 -4.29 -15.40 -24.16
CA ALA A 222 -4.21 -13.96 -24.41
C ALA A 222 -4.89 -13.15 -23.30
N LEU A 223 -4.21 -12.13 -22.81
CA LEU A 223 -4.80 -11.00 -22.11
C LEU A 223 -4.95 -9.86 -23.11
N VAL A 224 -6.18 -9.44 -23.36
CA VAL A 224 -6.53 -8.36 -24.28
C VAL A 224 -7.02 -7.16 -23.50
N LEU A 225 -6.32 -6.03 -23.66
CA LEU A 225 -6.72 -4.73 -23.13
C LEU A 225 -7.20 -3.89 -24.32
N ALA A 226 -8.52 -3.76 -24.44
CA ALA A 226 -9.20 -3.15 -25.57
C ALA A 226 -10.04 -1.97 -25.09
N ASP A 227 -9.43 -0.79 -25.09
CA ASP A 227 -10.02 0.40 -24.50
C ASP A 227 -10.98 1.11 -25.48
N PRO A 228 -12.25 1.36 -25.11
CA PRO A 228 -13.19 2.10 -25.96
C PRO A 228 -12.94 3.62 -25.93
N LEU A 229 -12.19 4.13 -24.93
CA LEU A 229 -11.97 5.55 -24.67
C LEU A 229 -10.63 5.72 -23.94
N LEU A 230 -9.55 5.58 -24.69
CA LEU A 230 -8.19 5.68 -24.15
C LEU A 230 -7.90 7.12 -23.68
N LEU A 231 -7.63 7.30 -22.40
CA LEU A 231 -7.23 8.54 -21.74
C LEU A 231 -5.74 8.57 -21.37
N TRP A 232 -4.96 7.69 -21.98
CA TRP A 232 -3.49 7.63 -21.88
C TRP A 232 -2.82 8.97 -22.28
N PRO A 233 -1.90 9.53 -21.47
CA PRO A 233 -1.24 10.79 -21.77
C PRO A 233 -0.30 10.62 -22.94
N SER A 234 -0.29 11.64 -23.80
CA SER A 234 0.61 11.68 -24.94
C SER A 234 1.18 13.07 -25.06
N ASP A 235 2.50 13.15 -25.16
CA ASP A 235 3.22 14.39 -25.49
C ASP A 235 3.16 14.70 -26.99
N LEU A 236 2.73 13.74 -27.81
CA LEU A 236 2.60 13.91 -29.25
C LEU A 236 1.32 14.68 -29.63
N PRO A 237 1.36 15.49 -30.70
CA PRO A 237 0.20 16.20 -31.21
C PRO A 237 -0.97 15.26 -31.56
N MET A 238 -2.20 15.79 -31.51
CA MET A 238 -3.36 15.06 -32.02
C MET A 238 -3.17 14.72 -33.51
N GLY A 239 -3.46 13.48 -33.88
CA GLY A 239 -3.29 12.98 -35.25
C GLY A 239 -1.89 12.42 -35.59
N ASP A 240 -0.90 12.50 -34.68
CA ASP A 240 0.38 11.83 -34.88
C ASP A 240 0.18 10.30 -34.90
N ARG A 241 0.66 9.65 -35.97
CA ARG A 241 0.53 8.20 -36.19
C ARG A 241 1.21 7.36 -35.13
N ARG A 242 2.17 7.92 -34.38
CA ARG A 242 2.87 7.23 -33.30
C ARG A 242 2.02 7.12 -32.03
N ARG A 243 0.98 7.94 -31.88
CA ARG A 243 0.06 7.81 -30.75
C ARG A 243 -0.66 6.46 -30.80
N ALA A 244 -0.99 5.94 -29.63
CA ALA A 244 -1.89 4.81 -29.53
C ALA A 244 -3.29 5.20 -30.03
N PRO A 245 -4.03 4.27 -30.66
CA PRO A 245 -5.42 4.52 -31.04
C PRO A 245 -6.29 4.92 -29.84
N SER A 246 -7.08 5.97 -30.00
CA SER A 246 -7.98 6.47 -28.94
C SER A 246 -9.13 5.50 -28.62
N VAL A 247 -9.40 4.55 -29.52
CA VAL A 247 -10.37 3.48 -29.37
C VAL A 247 -9.75 2.17 -29.87
N SER A 248 -10.18 1.04 -29.32
CA SER A 248 -9.66 -0.26 -29.72
C SER A 248 -10.04 -0.59 -31.16
N LEU A 249 -9.09 -1.11 -31.92
CA LEU A 249 -9.29 -1.54 -33.31
C LEU A 249 -9.39 -3.08 -33.43
N LEU A 250 -9.61 -3.77 -32.31
CA LEU A 250 -9.70 -5.22 -32.23
C LEU A 250 -11.12 -5.77 -32.38
N GLU A 251 -12.11 -4.89 -32.58
CA GLU A 251 -13.52 -5.23 -32.68
C GLU A 251 -13.82 -6.40 -33.66
N PRO A 252 -13.21 -6.48 -34.87
CA PRO A 252 -13.48 -7.61 -35.77
C PRO A 252 -13.09 -8.96 -35.16
N LEU A 253 -11.96 -9.02 -34.45
CA LEU A 253 -11.48 -10.23 -33.79
C LEU A 253 -12.30 -10.55 -32.54
N LEU A 254 -12.60 -9.53 -31.73
CA LEU A 254 -13.41 -9.70 -30.52
C LEU A 254 -14.85 -10.14 -30.83
N HIS A 255 -15.46 -9.58 -31.89
CA HIS A 255 -16.76 -10.01 -32.39
C HIS A 255 -16.70 -11.43 -32.95
N HIS A 256 -15.63 -11.79 -33.68
CA HIS A 256 -15.42 -13.16 -34.15
C HIS A 256 -15.31 -14.18 -32.99
N TRP A 257 -14.69 -13.79 -31.88
CA TRP A 257 -14.64 -14.58 -30.64
C TRP A 257 -15.93 -14.51 -29.80
N GLY A 258 -16.91 -13.71 -30.24
CA GLY A 258 -18.23 -13.57 -29.63
C GLY A 258 -18.23 -12.81 -28.31
N PHE A 259 -17.25 -11.93 -28.05
CA PHE A 259 -17.29 -11.06 -26.88
C PHE A 259 -18.45 -10.06 -26.98
N ALA A 260 -19.08 -9.78 -25.85
CA ALA A 260 -20.11 -8.77 -25.75
C ALA A 260 -19.51 -7.45 -25.26
N PHE A 261 -20.14 -6.33 -25.57
CA PHE A 261 -19.65 -5.02 -25.20
C PHE A 261 -20.70 -4.34 -24.31
N GLY A 262 -20.36 -4.16 -23.04
CA GLY A 262 -21.22 -3.52 -22.05
C GLY A 262 -21.14 -1.99 -22.08
N PRO A 263 -21.74 -1.33 -21.06
CA PRO A 263 -21.66 0.11 -20.92
C PRO A 263 -20.22 0.58 -20.71
N VAL A 264 -19.94 1.80 -21.19
CA VAL A 264 -18.65 2.48 -21.01
C VAL A 264 -18.74 3.44 -19.82
N GLU A 265 -17.82 3.28 -18.87
CA GLU A 265 -17.62 4.17 -17.74
C GLU A 265 -16.64 5.27 -18.15
N THR A 266 -17.12 6.51 -18.29
CA THR A 266 -16.30 7.61 -18.84
C THR A 266 -15.30 8.22 -17.85
N GLY A 267 -15.33 7.82 -16.58
CA GLY A 267 -14.53 8.41 -15.51
C GLY A 267 -13.55 7.44 -14.87
N GLU A 268 -12.66 7.98 -14.05
CA GLU A 268 -11.78 7.18 -13.20
C GLU A 268 -12.60 6.54 -12.07
N ARG A 269 -12.44 5.24 -11.87
CA ARG A 269 -13.12 4.50 -10.81
C ARG A 269 -12.22 3.44 -10.20
N ARG A 270 -12.20 3.41 -8.87
CA ARG A 270 -11.65 2.31 -8.06
C ARG A 270 -12.65 1.16 -8.05
N TRP A 271 -12.27 0.02 -8.62
CA TRP A 271 -13.12 -1.15 -8.74
C TRP A 271 -12.58 -2.32 -7.93
N PHE A 272 -13.37 -2.80 -6.99
CA PHE A 272 -13.08 -4.01 -6.24
C PHE A 272 -13.60 -5.23 -7.01
N LEU A 273 -12.71 -6.14 -7.35
CA LEU A 273 -13.05 -7.44 -7.92
C LEU A 273 -13.65 -8.34 -6.81
N PRO A 274 -14.36 -9.44 -7.18
CA PRO A 274 -14.99 -10.34 -6.20
C PRO A 274 -14.02 -10.97 -5.17
N ASP A 275 -12.72 -10.98 -5.47
CA ASP A 275 -11.67 -11.48 -4.59
C ASP A 275 -11.00 -10.37 -3.75
N ASP A 276 -11.69 -9.23 -3.59
CA ASP A 276 -11.26 -8.06 -2.83
C ASP A 276 -10.02 -7.33 -3.36
N THR A 277 -9.53 -7.70 -4.53
CA THR A 277 -8.45 -6.94 -5.16
C THR A 277 -8.96 -5.70 -5.85
N LEU A 278 -8.14 -4.66 -5.79
CA LEU A 278 -8.49 -3.36 -6.32
C LEU A 278 -7.80 -3.16 -7.67
N VAL A 279 -8.57 -2.75 -8.67
CA VAL A 279 -8.04 -2.15 -9.89
C VAL A 279 -8.61 -0.75 -10.03
N THR A 280 -7.82 0.17 -10.56
CA THR A 280 -8.31 1.50 -10.95
C THR A 280 -8.47 1.50 -12.45
N VAL A 281 -9.66 1.87 -12.91
CA VAL A 281 -10.02 1.89 -14.32
C VAL A 281 -10.38 3.31 -14.74
N SER A 282 -10.21 3.63 -16.03
CA SER A 282 -10.51 4.95 -16.58
C SER A 282 -11.01 4.78 -18.02
N GLY A 283 -12.17 5.32 -18.36
CA GLY A 283 -12.74 5.15 -19.71
C GLY A 283 -13.21 3.72 -20.03
N ALA A 284 -13.35 2.86 -19.01
CA ALA A 284 -13.46 1.42 -19.19
C ALA A 284 -14.82 0.91 -19.70
N GLN A 285 -14.78 -0.06 -20.61
CA GLN A 285 -15.94 -0.86 -20.99
C GLN A 285 -16.12 -2.05 -20.05
N ARG A 286 -17.31 -2.13 -19.43
CA ARG A 286 -17.66 -3.24 -18.55
C ARG A 286 -18.01 -4.51 -19.33
N ALA A 287 -17.73 -5.65 -18.72
CA ALA A 287 -18.16 -6.96 -19.21
C ALA A 287 -19.66 -7.19 -19.00
N SER A 288 -20.15 -6.78 -17.82
CA SER A 288 -21.54 -6.83 -17.40
C SER A 288 -21.80 -5.68 -16.42
N GLU A 289 -23.00 -5.56 -15.86
CA GLU A 289 -23.25 -4.56 -14.82
C GLU A 289 -22.32 -4.73 -13.60
N ALA A 290 -21.93 -5.97 -13.28
CA ALA A 290 -21.15 -6.32 -12.08
C ALA A 290 -19.67 -6.67 -12.37
N ASP A 291 -19.32 -7.00 -13.61
CA ASP A 291 -18.01 -7.51 -13.97
C ASP A 291 -17.25 -6.57 -14.90
N LEU A 292 -15.94 -6.44 -14.67
CA LEU A 292 -15.02 -5.76 -15.58
C LEU A 292 -14.43 -6.68 -16.66
N VAL A 293 -14.32 -7.98 -16.38
CA VAL A 293 -13.51 -8.91 -17.18
C VAL A 293 -14.37 -9.99 -17.80
N GLN A 294 -14.16 -10.28 -19.07
CA GLN A 294 -14.73 -11.46 -19.75
C GLN A 294 -13.65 -12.50 -19.98
N ARG A 295 -14.01 -13.76 -19.78
CA ARG A 295 -13.13 -14.89 -20.09
C ARG A 295 -13.84 -15.82 -21.06
N LYS A 296 -13.16 -16.18 -22.14
CA LYS A 296 -13.69 -17.12 -23.13
C LYS A 296 -12.62 -18.11 -23.55
N ARG A 297 -13.06 -19.36 -23.74
CA ARG A 297 -12.25 -20.40 -24.36
C ARG A 297 -12.41 -20.31 -25.86
N ILE A 298 -11.30 -20.19 -26.58
CA ILE A 298 -11.29 -20.07 -28.04
C ILE A 298 -10.44 -21.22 -28.58
N GLY A 299 -11.09 -22.22 -29.17
CA GLY A 299 -10.43 -23.48 -29.53
C GLY A 299 -9.79 -24.15 -28.31
N ARG A 300 -8.47 -24.38 -28.35
CA ARG A 300 -7.71 -24.93 -27.23
C ARG A 300 -7.19 -23.86 -26.26
N GLY A 301 -7.18 -22.59 -26.66
CA GLY A 301 -6.67 -21.48 -25.87
C GLY A 301 -7.72 -20.76 -25.03
N GLU A 302 -7.28 -19.68 -24.41
CA GLU A 302 -8.08 -18.86 -23.50
C GLU A 302 -7.82 -17.37 -23.77
N VAL A 303 -8.88 -16.57 -23.75
CA VAL A 303 -8.81 -15.11 -23.87
C VAL A 303 -9.45 -14.49 -22.65
N VAL A 304 -8.69 -13.63 -21.98
CA VAL A 304 -9.17 -12.70 -20.95
C VAL A 304 -9.27 -11.32 -21.59
N LEU A 305 -10.47 -10.78 -21.69
CA LEU A 305 -10.73 -9.44 -22.22
C LEU A 305 -11.05 -8.48 -21.09
N LEU A 306 -10.35 -7.35 -21.09
CA LEU A 306 -10.68 -6.17 -20.30
C LEU A 306 -10.87 -4.98 -21.25
N GLY A 307 -11.96 -4.25 -21.07
CA GLY A 307 -12.34 -3.10 -21.87
C GLY A 307 -11.62 -1.81 -21.49
N ASP A 308 -10.38 -1.89 -21.02
CA ASP A 308 -9.61 -0.77 -20.48
C ASP A 308 -8.14 -1.10 -20.70
N ALA A 309 -7.38 -0.18 -21.27
CA ALA A 309 -5.93 -0.25 -21.37
C ALA A 309 -5.23 0.79 -20.49
N ASP A 310 -5.92 1.85 -20.08
CA ASP A 310 -5.44 2.81 -19.11
C ASP A 310 -5.14 2.19 -17.74
N LEU A 311 -5.78 1.07 -17.34
CA LEU A 311 -5.47 0.45 -16.04
C LEU A 311 -3.97 0.16 -15.83
N ILE A 312 -3.21 -0.07 -16.91
CA ILE A 312 -1.76 -0.35 -16.84
C ILE A 312 -0.90 0.92 -16.86
N ASP A 313 -1.51 2.10 -16.99
CA ASP A 313 -0.90 3.42 -16.76
C ASP A 313 -0.48 3.52 -15.29
N ASP A 314 0.77 3.90 -15.04
CA ASP A 314 1.33 3.94 -13.69
C ASP A 314 0.60 4.93 -12.78
N ARG A 315 0.02 6.00 -13.33
CA ARG A 315 -0.74 6.99 -12.56
C ARG A 315 -1.99 6.41 -11.88
N LEU A 316 -2.54 5.31 -12.39
CA LEU A 316 -3.74 4.68 -11.84
C LEU A 316 -3.44 3.67 -10.72
N TRP A 317 -2.18 3.22 -10.58
CA TRP A 317 -1.81 2.18 -9.60
C TRP A 317 -0.50 2.42 -8.86
N LEU A 318 0.25 3.48 -9.13
CA LEU A 318 1.55 3.76 -8.53
C LEU A 318 1.63 5.20 -8.00
N ALA A 319 1.88 5.33 -6.70
CA ALA A 319 2.02 6.63 -6.04
C ALA A 319 3.40 7.30 -6.29
N ASP A 320 4.43 6.51 -6.60
CA ASP A 320 5.80 6.97 -6.88
C ASP A 320 6.40 6.21 -8.08
N PRO A 321 6.40 6.82 -9.27
CA PRO A 321 6.93 6.22 -10.50
C PRO A 321 8.39 5.77 -10.42
N ALA A 322 9.19 6.34 -9.51
CA ALA A 322 10.61 5.99 -9.39
C ALA A 322 10.84 4.62 -8.73
N ARG A 323 9.82 4.04 -8.07
CA ARG A 323 9.94 2.80 -7.29
C ARG A 323 8.83 1.80 -7.59
N PRO A 324 8.69 1.34 -8.85
CA PRO A 324 7.61 0.44 -9.25
C PRO A 324 7.69 -0.93 -8.59
N LEU A 325 8.87 -1.36 -8.15
CA LEU A 325 9.09 -2.65 -7.48
C LEU A 325 8.81 -2.62 -5.97
N ASP A 326 8.39 -1.49 -5.39
CA ASP A 326 7.99 -1.39 -3.98
C ASP A 326 6.45 -1.44 -3.87
N PRO A 327 5.85 -2.58 -3.46
CA PRO A 327 4.40 -2.70 -3.34
C PRO A 327 3.77 -1.75 -2.31
N ARG A 328 4.58 -1.16 -1.41
CA ARG A 328 4.11 -0.16 -0.43
C ARG A 328 3.74 1.16 -1.07
N LEU A 329 4.17 1.39 -2.31
CA LEU A 329 3.90 2.61 -3.07
C LEU A 329 2.81 2.39 -4.12
N TRP A 330 2.21 1.21 -4.17
CA TRP A 330 1.10 0.92 -5.09
C TRP A 330 -0.20 1.50 -4.54
N SER A 331 -1.06 2.00 -5.42
CA SER A 331 -2.40 2.50 -5.12
C SER A 331 -3.55 1.59 -5.59
N ALA A 332 -3.20 0.55 -6.34
CA ALA A 332 -4.08 -0.56 -6.74
C ALA A 332 -3.28 -1.87 -6.92
N ASP A 333 -3.98 -3.00 -7.02
CA ASP A 333 -3.41 -4.32 -7.29
C ASP A 333 -3.14 -4.59 -8.78
N THR A 334 -3.29 -3.59 -9.66
CA THR A 334 -3.20 -3.75 -11.11
C THR A 334 -2.01 -4.60 -11.57
N PRO A 335 -0.75 -4.36 -11.13
CA PRO A 335 0.37 -5.19 -11.59
C PRO A 335 0.26 -6.66 -11.17
N ALA A 336 -0.22 -6.92 -9.96
CA ALA A 336 -0.44 -8.28 -9.47
C ALA A 336 -1.58 -8.97 -10.22
N ARG A 337 -2.62 -8.21 -10.56
CA ARG A 337 -3.79 -8.69 -11.27
C ARG A 337 -3.49 -9.01 -12.74
N VAL A 338 -2.75 -8.14 -13.43
CA VAL A 338 -2.25 -8.38 -14.80
C VAL A 338 -1.36 -9.62 -14.83
N ALA A 339 -0.42 -9.74 -13.88
CA ALA A 339 0.39 -10.94 -13.76
C ALA A 339 -0.45 -12.21 -13.53
N HIS A 340 -1.48 -12.12 -12.70
CA HIS A 340 -2.39 -13.24 -12.43
C HIS A 340 -3.19 -13.66 -13.67
N TRP A 341 -3.69 -12.69 -14.46
CA TRP A 341 -4.36 -12.99 -15.73
C TRP A 341 -3.41 -13.62 -16.77
N LEU A 342 -2.13 -13.28 -16.72
CA LEU A 342 -1.07 -13.93 -17.50
C LEU A 342 -0.55 -15.25 -16.89
N GLY A 343 -1.09 -15.68 -15.74
CA GLY A 343 -0.78 -16.99 -15.14
C GLY A 343 0.36 -17.01 -14.13
N ALA A 344 0.81 -15.87 -13.61
CA ALA A 344 1.77 -15.80 -12.51
C ALA A 344 1.19 -15.10 -11.28
N ALA A 345 1.62 -15.49 -10.09
CA ALA A 345 1.26 -14.78 -8.86
C ALA A 345 2.32 -13.72 -8.51
N VAL A 346 1.86 -12.56 -8.02
CA VAL A 346 2.71 -11.58 -7.33
C VAL A 346 2.31 -11.59 -5.85
N PRO A 347 3.26 -11.82 -4.93
CA PRO A 347 2.94 -11.94 -3.51
C PRO A 347 2.46 -10.61 -2.90
N GLY A 348 1.73 -10.73 -1.80
CA GLY A 348 1.31 -9.61 -0.94
C GLY A 348 -0.20 -9.54 -0.74
N ASP A 349 -0.64 -9.62 0.52
CA ASP A 349 -2.03 -9.34 0.94
C ASP A 349 -2.13 -7.84 1.21
N ARG A 350 -2.52 -7.09 0.16
CA ARG A 350 -2.75 -5.64 0.26
C ARG A 350 -4.18 -5.39 0.71
N ARG A 351 -4.35 -4.39 1.57
CA ARG A 351 -5.65 -3.96 2.08
C ARG A 351 -5.87 -2.53 1.67
N TRP A 352 -6.96 -2.29 0.95
CA TRP A 352 -7.27 -0.99 0.40
C TRP A 352 -8.38 -0.33 1.21
N MET A 353 -8.26 0.99 1.37
CA MET A 353 -9.37 1.77 1.86
C MET A 353 -10.56 1.64 0.90
N ARG A 354 -11.73 1.38 1.47
CA ARG A 354 -13.01 1.31 0.74
C ARG A 354 -13.53 2.72 0.44
N GLU A 355 -14.83 2.85 0.25
CA GLU A 355 -15.48 4.11 -0.10
C GLU A 355 -15.36 5.18 0.99
N GLY A 356 -15.54 6.45 0.58
CA GLY A 356 -15.45 7.63 1.45
C GLY A 356 -16.18 7.50 2.80
N PRO A 357 -17.43 7.01 2.86
CA PRO A 357 -18.14 6.83 4.14
C PRO A 357 -17.42 5.88 5.12
N ALA A 358 -16.83 4.80 4.62
CA ALA A 358 -16.09 3.84 5.43
C ALA A 358 -14.80 4.46 5.98
N VAL A 359 -14.08 5.23 5.16
CA VAL A 359 -12.87 5.95 5.58
C VAL A 359 -13.20 7.03 6.62
N ILE A 360 -14.27 7.79 6.42
CA ILE A 360 -14.74 8.79 7.40
C ILE A 360 -15.10 8.11 8.72
N ALA A 361 -15.82 6.99 8.68
CA ALA A 361 -16.14 6.21 9.87
C ALA A 361 -14.86 5.70 10.57
N ALA A 362 -13.88 5.21 9.82
CA ALA A 362 -12.61 4.73 10.34
C ALA A 362 -11.83 5.83 11.08
N VAL A 363 -11.72 7.03 10.50
CA VAL A 363 -11.07 8.18 11.14
C VAL A 363 -11.79 8.56 12.44
N ARG A 364 -13.14 8.61 12.42
CA ARG A 364 -13.94 8.92 13.62
C ARG A 364 -13.70 7.91 14.74
N TRP A 365 -13.79 6.61 14.43
CA TRP A 365 -13.58 5.54 15.41
C TRP A 365 -12.15 5.51 15.95
N ALA A 366 -11.15 5.75 15.10
CA ALA A 366 -9.76 5.84 15.54
C ALA A 366 -9.51 6.98 16.54
N ILE A 367 -10.07 8.16 16.28
CA ILE A 367 -9.97 9.32 17.18
C ILE A 367 -10.70 9.05 18.51
N LEU A 368 -11.93 8.54 18.44
CA LEU A 368 -12.73 8.23 19.63
C LEU A 368 -12.07 7.14 20.49
N ALA A 369 -11.57 6.08 19.87
CA ALA A 369 -10.86 5.01 20.57
C ALA A 369 -9.56 5.52 21.22
N GLY A 370 -8.78 6.34 20.50
CA GLY A 370 -7.58 6.97 21.04
C GLY A 370 -7.88 7.89 22.22
N MET A 371 -8.96 8.67 22.14
CA MET A 371 -9.40 9.54 23.23
C MET A 371 -9.90 8.73 24.45
N GLY A 372 -10.72 7.70 24.21
CA GLY A 372 -11.19 6.78 25.24
C GLY A 372 -10.05 6.07 25.96
N TRP A 373 -9.04 5.60 25.21
CA TRP A 373 -7.82 5.00 25.76
C TRP A 373 -7.04 5.98 26.66
N ALA A 374 -6.92 7.24 26.25
CA ALA A 374 -6.27 8.28 27.04
C ALA A 374 -7.04 8.63 28.33
N ILE A 375 -8.38 8.70 28.26
CA ILE A 375 -9.24 8.92 29.43
C ILE A 375 -9.09 7.76 30.42
N LEU A 376 -9.18 6.52 29.94
CA LEU A 376 -9.03 5.32 30.76
C LEU A 376 -7.67 5.29 31.47
N GLY A 377 -6.59 5.59 30.76
CA GLY A 377 -5.25 5.68 31.36
C GLY A 377 -5.15 6.77 32.41
N ALA A 378 -5.72 7.95 32.16
CA ALA A 378 -5.73 9.04 33.13
C ALA A 378 -6.45 8.66 34.43
N LEU A 379 -7.56 7.91 34.34
CA LEU A 379 -8.33 7.41 35.48
C LEU A 379 -7.58 6.33 36.26
N LEU A 380 -6.99 5.35 35.57
CA LEU A 380 -6.26 4.24 36.20
C LEU A 380 -4.98 4.73 36.91
N ILE A 381 -4.22 5.62 36.27
CA ILE A 381 -3.00 6.19 36.84
C ILE A 381 -3.30 7.07 38.07
N GLN A 382 -4.49 7.70 38.12
CA GLN A 382 -4.93 8.43 39.32
C GLN A 382 -5.21 7.51 40.51
N ARG A 383 -5.78 6.32 40.28
CA ARG A 383 -6.10 5.36 41.35
C ARG A 383 -4.87 4.69 41.93
N VAL A 384 -3.87 4.42 41.09
CA VAL A 384 -2.65 3.67 41.48
C VAL A 384 -1.58 4.56 42.13
N TRP A 385 -1.53 5.86 41.81
CA TRP A 385 -0.61 6.82 42.43
C TRP A 385 -1.34 8.08 42.94
N PRO A 386 -1.99 8.00 44.11
CA PRO A 386 -2.39 9.21 44.83
C PRO A 386 -1.13 10.03 45.14
N ARG A 387 -1.23 11.36 45.05
CA ARG A 387 -0.17 12.30 45.47
C ARG A 387 0.18 12.06 46.94
N ASN A 388 1.18 11.23 47.22
CA ASN A 388 1.80 11.19 48.54
C ASN A 388 2.84 12.30 48.63
N GLY A 389 2.60 13.25 49.53
CA GLY A 389 3.60 14.27 49.86
C GLY A 389 3.10 15.64 50.31
N MET A 390 1.89 15.80 50.86
CA MET A 390 1.73 16.86 51.87
C MET A 390 2.55 16.44 53.08
N ARG A 391 3.82 16.86 53.09
CA ARG A 391 4.67 16.87 54.27
C ARG A 391 3.93 17.69 55.33
N THR A 392 3.19 17.02 56.22
CA THR A 392 2.88 17.60 57.51
C THR A 392 4.23 17.82 58.20
N LYS A 393 4.64 19.09 58.30
CA LYS A 393 5.74 19.52 59.15
C LYS A 393 5.51 18.87 60.51
N LYS A 394 6.40 17.97 60.93
CA LYS A 394 6.55 17.65 62.35
C LYS A 394 6.91 18.96 63.04
N VAL A 395 5.94 19.56 63.73
CA VAL A 395 6.19 20.59 64.74
C VAL A 395 6.87 19.85 65.88
N TYR A 396 8.15 20.14 66.11
CA TYR A 396 8.81 19.74 67.36
C TYR A 396 8.30 20.68 68.45
N PRO A 397 7.86 20.18 69.61
CA PRO A 397 7.55 21.03 70.74
C PRO A 397 8.84 21.62 71.31
N GLU A 398 8.77 22.89 71.67
CA GLU A 398 9.80 23.64 72.36
C GLU A 398 10.16 23.04 73.72
N GLY A 399 11.40 23.27 74.18
CA GLY A 399 11.75 23.22 75.60
C GLY A 399 12.58 22.02 76.03
N GLY A 400 13.89 22.17 75.96
CA GLY A 400 14.86 21.26 76.59
C GLY A 400 16.11 22.02 77.01
N ALA A 401 16.04 22.69 78.15
CA ALA A 401 17.10 23.49 78.73
C ALA A 401 18.41 22.69 78.89
N ARG A 402 19.52 23.25 78.39
CA ARG A 402 20.87 22.74 78.63
C ARG A 402 21.54 23.67 79.65
N LYS A 403 21.55 23.25 80.93
CA LYS A 403 22.44 23.83 81.95
C LYS A 403 23.87 23.36 81.66
N SER A 404 24.80 24.29 81.47
CA SER A 404 26.24 24.07 81.62
C SER A 404 26.72 24.76 82.90
N ARG A 405 27.80 24.21 83.45
CA ARG A 405 28.51 24.56 84.69
C ARG A 405 28.74 26.05 84.92
#